data_AF-A0A7J2J3W8-F1
#
_entry.id   AF-A0A7J2J3W8-F1
#
_cell.length_a   1.000
_cell.length_b   1.000
_cell.length_c   1.000
_cell.angle_alpha   90.00
_cell.angle_beta   90.00
_cell.angle_gamma   90.00
#
_symmetry.space_group_name_H-M   'P 1'
#
loop_
_entity.id
_entity.type
_entity.pdbx_description
1 polymer ?
#
loop_
_entity_poly.entity_id
_entity_poly.type
_entity_poly.pdbx_seq_one_letter_code
_entity_poly.pdbx_strand_id
1 'polypeptide(L)'
;MKYEILNRPAFSVLKIELDGDSVFSEPGAMMFIAGEIGVETTTGGIFKGLKRKILGGESLFLNKFEGIGEVWLAPKIPGDIRYLELKGDSVIVQDSSYLAHHGDLDYSVAWKGLRGLLAEGELFWIKLEGEGGVWVNSYGGMLEMELRHGEEIIVDNFHFVAMDGEMDYSIEKFGGLKSFLFGGEGIVA
;
A
#
# COMPACT_ATOMS: atom_id res chain seq x y z
N MET A 1 -0.04 13.96 13.24
CA MET A 1 0.54 12.70 13.73
C MET A 1 2.06 12.75 13.67
N LYS A 2 2.76 12.30 14.73
CA LYS A 2 4.23 12.18 14.72
C LYS A 2 4.63 10.75 14.40
N TYR A 3 5.70 10.57 13.64
CA TYR A 3 6.23 9.25 13.32
C TYR A 3 7.74 9.29 13.11
N GLU A 4 8.37 8.12 13.21
CA GLU A 4 9.78 7.89 12.91
C GLU A 4 9.93 6.57 12.12
N ILE A 5 10.82 6.57 11.13
CA ILE A 5 11.19 5.35 10.40
C ILE A 5 12.61 4.96 10.80
N LEU A 6 12.72 3.84 11.49
CA LEU A 6 13.95 3.30 12.07
C LEU A 6 14.53 2.20 11.17
N ASN A 7 15.81 1.87 11.36
CA ASN A 7 16.48 0.70 10.74
C ASN A 7 16.47 0.65 9.21
N ARG A 8 16.41 1.82 8.56
CA ARG A 8 16.45 1.94 7.10
C ARG A 8 17.81 1.54 6.51
N PRO A 9 17.86 1.09 5.24
CA PRO A 9 16.73 0.83 4.34
C PRO A 9 16.39 -0.67 4.23
N ALA A 10 17.03 -1.56 4.99
CA ALA A 10 16.93 -3.00 4.73
C ALA A 10 15.90 -3.73 5.60
N PHE A 11 15.62 -3.22 6.81
CA PHE A 11 14.71 -3.83 7.78
C PHE A 11 13.98 -2.75 8.55
N SER A 12 13.30 -1.89 7.80
CA SER A 12 12.74 -0.66 8.36
C SER A 12 11.57 -0.93 9.30
N VAL A 13 11.47 -0.10 10.33
CA VAL A 13 10.40 -0.16 11.34
C VAL A 13 9.74 1.20 11.43
N LEU A 14 8.42 1.24 11.45
CA LEU A 14 7.64 2.46 11.59
C LEU A 14 7.16 2.59 13.04
N LYS A 15 7.60 3.65 13.71
CA LYS A 15 7.06 4.10 15.00
C LYS A 15 6.09 5.24 14.75
N ILE A 16 4.86 5.13 15.27
CA ILE A 16 3.84 6.18 15.22
C ILE A 16 3.45 6.55 16.65
N GLU A 17 3.41 7.84 16.95
CA GLU A 17 2.87 8.36 18.21
C GLU A 17 1.43 8.83 17.97
N LEU A 18 0.50 8.26 18.74
CA LEU A 18 -0.91 8.63 18.75
C LEU A 18 -1.23 9.52 19.96
N ASP A 19 -1.99 10.59 19.72
CA ASP A 19 -2.44 11.56 20.72
C ASP A 19 -3.96 11.81 20.58
N GLY A 20 -4.73 10.71 20.69
CA GLY A 20 -6.18 10.70 20.47
C GLY A 20 -6.60 10.59 19.01
N ASP A 21 -5.64 10.43 18.09
CA ASP A 21 -5.85 10.13 16.68
C ASP A 21 -5.78 8.62 16.41
N SER A 22 -5.94 8.23 15.13
CA SER A 22 -5.96 6.83 14.71
C SER A 22 -5.12 6.58 13.47
N VAL A 23 -4.54 5.39 13.37
CA VAL A 23 -3.82 4.88 12.21
C VAL A 23 -4.37 3.53 11.80
N PHE A 24 -4.44 3.29 10.49
CA PHE A 24 -4.81 2.00 9.91
C PHE A 24 -3.56 1.29 9.41
N SER A 25 -3.47 -0.04 9.57
CA SER A 25 -2.38 -0.84 9.03
C SER A 25 -2.89 -2.08 8.29
N GLU A 26 -2.03 -2.65 7.44
CA GLU A 26 -2.25 -4.00 6.94
C GLU A 26 -2.25 -5.03 8.10
N PRO A 27 -2.96 -6.17 7.95
CA PRO A 27 -2.94 -7.24 8.95
C PRO A 27 -1.55 -7.85 9.08
N GLY A 28 -1.12 -8.07 10.32
CA GLY A 28 0.16 -8.71 10.64
C GLY A 28 1.36 -7.76 10.72
N ALA A 29 1.21 -6.47 10.40
CA ALA A 29 2.31 -5.50 10.50
C ALA A 29 2.66 -5.10 11.94
N MET A 30 1.76 -5.26 12.91
CA MET A 30 1.99 -4.82 14.29
C MET A 30 3.12 -5.61 14.97
N MET A 31 4.17 -4.91 15.40
CA MET A 31 5.21 -5.43 16.28
C MET A 31 4.77 -5.38 17.74
N PHE A 32 4.43 -4.18 18.22
CA PHE A 32 3.90 -3.95 19.56
C PHE A 32 3.17 -2.61 19.65
N ILE A 33 2.40 -2.44 20.72
CA ILE A 33 1.75 -1.19 21.11
C ILE A 33 2.18 -0.82 22.53
N ALA A 34 2.27 0.46 22.84
CA ALA A 34 2.56 0.96 24.19
C ALA A 34 1.60 2.10 24.54
N GLY A 35 1.03 2.09 25.74
CA GLY A 35 0.03 3.08 26.18
C GLY A 35 -1.41 2.58 26.03
N GLU A 36 -2.36 3.51 26.02
CA GLU A 36 -3.80 3.25 25.97
C GLU A 36 -4.28 3.20 24.52
N ILE A 37 -3.91 2.13 23.80
CA ILE A 37 -4.25 1.91 22.39
C ILE A 37 -5.31 0.81 22.26
N GLY A 38 -6.45 1.15 21.66
CA GLY A 38 -7.45 0.19 21.20
C GLY A 38 -7.13 -0.33 19.80
N VAL A 39 -7.54 -1.56 19.49
CA VAL A 39 -7.39 -2.17 18.17
C VAL A 39 -8.74 -2.70 17.69
N GLU A 40 -9.15 -2.31 16.49
CA GLU A 40 -10.34 -2.81 15.81
C GLU A 40 -9.96 -3.30 14.40
N THR A 41 -10.30 -4.55 14.07
CA THR A 41 -10.19 -5.03 12.69
C THR A 41 -11.42 -4.60 11.89
N THR A 42 -11.19 -3.87 10.81
CA THR A 42 -12.22 -3.34 9.93
C THR A 42 -11.94 -3.75 8.48
N THR A 43 -12.96 -3.80 7.65
CA THR A 43 -12.82 -4.09 6.21
C THR A 43 -12.65 -2.83 5.36
N GLY A 44 -12.33 -1.70 6.00
CA GLY A 44 -13.15 -0.47 5.98
C GLY A 44 -13.58 0.15 4.64
N GLY A 45 -13.64 1.48 4.65
CA GLY A 45 -14.46 2.30 3.74
C GLY A 45 -15.78 2.74 4.38
N ILE A 46 -16.32 3.85 3.88
CA ILE A 46 -17.62 4.47 4.24
C ILE A 46 -18.80 3.62 3.73
N PHE A 47 -18.78 2.31 3.98
CA PHE A 47 -19.84 1.39 3.58
C PHE A 47 -20.46 0.71 4.80
N LYS A 48 -20.83 1.52 5.80
CA LYS A 48 -21.76 1.13 6.88
C LYS A 48 -23.17 0.78 6.38
N GLY A 49 -23.46 0.94 5.08
CA GLY A 49 -24.73 0.50 4.52
C GLY A 49 -24.69 0.40 3.00
N LEU A 50 -25.09 -0.75 2.49
CA LEU A 50 -25.70 -0.94 1.16
C LEU A 50 -24.83 -1.19 -0.08
N LYS A 51 -23.49 -1.12 -0.07
CA LYS A 51 -22.70 -1.35 -1.30
C LYS A 51 -21.55 -2.36 -1.17
N ARG A 52 -21.84 -3.52 -0.56
CA ARG A 52 -21.03 -4.77 -0.74
C ARG A 52 -20.78 -5.18 -2.20
N LYS A 53 -21.51 -4.59 -3.15
CA LYS A 53 -21.56 -5.04 -4.55
C LYS A 53 -20.56 -4.34 -5.48
N ILE A 54 -19.76 -3.39 -4.99
CA ILE A 54 -18.88 -2.57 -5.86
C ILE A 54 -17.41 -3.01 -5.84
N LEU A 55 -16.97 -3.81 -4.86
CA LEU A 55 -15.56 -4.24 -4.75
C LEU A 55 -15.27 -5.64 -5.30
N GLY A 56 -15.97 -6.10 -6.34
CA GLY A 56 -15.68 -7.43 -6.93
C GLY A 56 -15.70 -8.62 -5.93
N GLY A 57 -16.29 -8.45 -4.75
CA GLY A 57 -16.37 -9.46 -3.69
C GLY A 57 -15.25 -9.45 -2.64
N GLU A 58 -14.22 -8.61 -2.74
CA GLU A 58 -13.09 -8.61 -1.80
C GLU A 58 -13.12 -7.40 -0.85
N SER A 59 -12.88 -7.67 0.43
CA SER A 59 -12.82 -6.67 1.49
C SER A 59 -11.36 -6.47 1.90
N LEU A 60 -10.87 -5.24 1.91
CA LEU A 60 -9.54 -4.93 2.44
C LEU A 60 -9.63 -4.94 3.96
N PHE A 61 -9.17 -6.03 4.58
CA PHE A 61 -9.06 -6.09 6.02
C PHE A 61 -7.89 -5.23 6.47
N LEU A 62 -8.16 -4.29 7.37
CA LEU A 62 -7.19 -3.40 8.01
C LEU A 62 -7.38 -3.46 9.52
N ASN A 63 -6.31 -3.18 10.26
CA ASN A 63 -6.40 -2.94 11.70
C ASN A 63 -6.36 -1.44 11.95
N LYS A 64 -7.37 -0.91 12.64
CA LYS A 64 -7.41 0.46 13.14
C LYS A 64 -6.87 0.48 14.56
N PHE A 65 -5.84 1.27 14.79
CA PHE A 65 -5.29 1.59 16.10
C PHE A 65 -5.71 3.00 16.48
N GLU A 66 -6.24 3.20 17.68
CA GLU A 66 -6.74 4.50 18.15
C GLU A 66 -6.50 4.65 19.65
N GLY A 67 -6.09 5.84 20.07
CA GLY A 67 -5.86 6.14 21.49
C GLY A 67 -4.66 7.06 21.73
N ILE A 68 -4.06 6.95 22.91
CA ILE A 68 -2.89 7.75 23.31
C ILE A 68 -1.73 6.79 23.63
N GLY A 69 -0.65 6.87 22.86
CA GLY A 69 0.48 5.96 22.99
C GLY A 69 1.31 5.80 21.72
N GLU A 70 1.94 4.64 21.57
CA GLU A 70 2.79 4.30 20.43
C GLU A 70 2.30 3.04 19.73
N VAL A 71 2.33 3.07 18.40
CA VAL A 71 2.09 1.91 17.54
C VAL A 71 3.36 1.65 16.74
N TRP A 72 3.87 0.43 16.81
CA TRP A 72 5.09 0.02 16.12
C TRP A 72 4.75 -1.04 15.07
N LEU A 73 5.09 -0.73 13.81
CA LEU A 73 4.77 -1.55 12.65
C LEU A 73 6.05 -1.97 11.91
N ALA A 74 6.06 -3.20 11.39
CA ALA A 74 7.10 -3.71 10.50
C ALA A 74 6.47 -4.32 9.24
N PRO A 75 7.04 -4.08 8.04
CA PRO A 75 6.68 -4.78 6.82
C PRO A 75 6.95 -6.28 6.93
N LYS A 76 6.17 -7.08 6.20
CA LYS A 76 6.36 -8.55 6.12
C LYS A 76 7.63 -8.96 5.39
N ILE A 77 8.14 -8.09 4.53
CA ILE A 77 9.28 -8.34 3.64
C ILE A 77 10.46 -7.43 3.98
N PRO A 78 11.72 -7.90 3.81
CA PRO A 78 12.90 -7.05 3.98
C PRO A 78 12.88 -5.87 3.00
N GLY A 79 13.04 -4.66 3.53
CA GLY A 79 13.21 -3.47 2.71
C GLY A 79 12.95 -2.17 3.46
N ASP A 80 12.61 -1.16 2.68
CA ASP A 80 12.51 0.22 3.14
C ASP A 80 11.05 0.63 3.39
N ILE A 81 10.86 1.72 4.13
CA ILE A 81 9.56 2.38 4.30
C ILE A 81 9.68 3.82 3.81
N ARG A 82 8.68 4.29 3.08
CA ARG A 82 8.54 5.70 2.67
C ARG A 82 7.17 6.23 3.08
N TYR A 83 7.12 7.52 3.37
CA TYR A 83 5.89 8.26 3.67
C TYR A 83 5.50 9.10 2.47
N LEU A 84 4.24 9.00 2.08
CA LEU A 84 3.61 9.77 1.01
C LEU A 84 2.51 10.65 1.65
N GLU A 85 2.69 11.96 1.59
CA GLU A 85 1.72 12.93 2.11
C GLU A 85 0.62 13.17 1.06
N LEU A 86 -0.65 13.18 1.48
CA LEU A 86 -1.78 13.46 0.60
C LEU A 86 -2.50 14.72 1.09
N LYS A 87 -2.64 15.72 0.21
CA LYS A 87 -3.28 17.02 0.51
C LYS A 87 -4.55 17.24 -0.29
N GLY A 88 -5.41 16.22 -0.31
CA GLY A 88 -6.58 16.15 -1.19
C GLY A 88 -6.31 15.43 -2.51
N ASP A 89 -5.06 15.03 -2.75
CA ASP A 89 -4.64 14.28 -3.92
C ASP A 89 -4.86 12.76 -3.71
N SER A 90 -4.42 11.95 -4.67
CA SER A 90 -4.51 10.50 -4.58
C SER A 90 -3.22 9.79 -4.97
N VAL A 91 -3.07 8.57 -4.47
CA VAL A 91 -1.95 7.67 -4.79
C VAL A 91 -2.50 6.29 -5.12
N ILE A 92 -1.90 5.63 -6.10
CA ILE A 92 -2.14 4.21 -6.37
C ILE A 92 -0.95 3.43 -5.83
N VAL A 93 -1.22 2.40 -5.02
CA VAL A 93 -0.22 1.59 -4.32
C VAL A 93 -0.47 0.11 -4.63
N GLN A 94 0.59 -0.65 -4.88
CA GLN A 94 0.48 -2.11 -4.95
C GLN A 94 0.10 -2.69 -3.58
N ASP A 95 -0.78 -3.68 -3.55
CA ASP A 95 -1.26 -4.32 -2.32
C ASP A 95 -0.14 -4.77 -1.36
N SER A 96 0.90 -5.44 -1.86
CA SER A 96 2.04 -5.89 -1.04
C SER A 96 2.98 -4.77 -0.56
N SER A 97 2.78 -3.56 -1.08
CA SER A 97 3.53 -2.35 -0.73
C SER A 97 2.78 -1.41 0.19
N TYR A 98 1.49 -1.67 0.47
CA TYR A 98 0.74 -0.90 1.45
C TYR A 98 1.08 -1.37 2.87
N LEU A 99 1.56 -0.45 3.72
CA LEU A 99 1.84 -0.74 5.13
C LEU A 99 0.77 -0.15 6.06
N ALA A 100 0.54 1.16 5.96
CA ALA A 100 -0.33 1.90 6.86
C ALA A 100 -0.80 3.23 6.28
N HIS A 101 -1.86 3.81 6.83
CA HIS A 101 -2.26 5.19 6.53
C HIS A 101 -2.97 5.86 7.71
N HIS A 102 -3.00 7.19 7.68
CA HIS A 102 -3.74 8.04 8.63
C HIS A 102 -4.43 9.18 7.89
N GLY A 103 -5.35 9.86 8.59
CA GLY A 103 -6.15 10.96 8.04
C GLY A 103 -7.50 10.51 7.51
N ASP A 104 -8.15 11.40 6.76
CA ASP A 104 -9.44 11.19 6.11
C ASP A 104 -9.19 10.75 4.67
N LEU A 105 -8.86 9.46 4.51
CA LEU A 105 -8.59 8.85 3.21
C LEU A 105 -9.68 7.86 2.85
N ASP A 106 -10.30 8.08 1.69
CA ASP A 106 -11.07 7.06 1.01
C ASP A 106 -10.12 6.10 0.29
N TYR A 107 -10.45 4.81 0.27
CA TYR A 107 -9.66 3.82 -0.44
C TYR A 107 -10.53 2.83 -1.22
N SER A 108 -10.03 2.44 -2.39
CA SER A 108 -10.73 1.56 -3.33
C SER A 108 -9.74 0.73 -4.14
N VAL A 109 -10.23 -0.32 -4.81
CA VAL A 109 -9.40 -1.11 -5.74
C VAL A 109 -9.30 -0.35 -7.06
N ALA A 110 -8.09 0.09 -7.42
CA ALA A 110 -7.80 0.78 -8.69
C ALA A 110 -7.66 -0.20 -9.86
N TRP A 111 -7.02 -1.35 -9.60
CA TRP A 111 -6.83 -2.38 -10.59
C TRP A 111 -6.79 -3.76 -9.93
N LYS A 112 -7.20 -4.78 -10.69
CA LYS A 112 -7.20 -6.17 -10.26
C LYS A 112 -6.73 -7.06 -11.40
N GLY A 113 -5.75 -7.93 -11.14
CA GLY A 113 -5.25 -8.86 -12.14
C GLY A 113 -4.58 -10.12 -11.60
N LEU A 114 -3.99 -10.87 -12.53
CA LEU A 114 -3.16 -12.07 -12.33
C LEU A 114 -3.68 -13.10 -11.28
N ARG A 115 -4.93 -13.55 -11.45
CA ARG A 115 -5.44 -14.71 -10.71
C ARG A 115 -4.54 -15.94 -10.88
N GLY A 116 -3.98 -16.44 -9.78
CA GLY A 116 -3.29 -17.74 -9.72
C GLY A 116 -1.81 -17.74 -10.13
N LEU A 117 -1.15 -16.57 -10.23
CA LEU A 117 0.29 -16.47 -10.50
C LEU A 117 1.15 -16.28 -9.24
N LEU A 118 0.56 -15.80 -8.13
CA LEU A 118 1.25 -15.69 -6.84
C LEU A 118 0.89 -16.86 -5.93
N ALA A 119 1.87 -17.32 -5.14
CA ALA A 119 1.66 -18.35 -4.12
C ALA A 119 0.70 -17.89 -3.00
N GLU A 120 0.54 -16.58 -2.82
CA GLU A 120 -0.20 -15.97 -1.70
C GLU A 120 -1.48 -15.21 -2.10
N GLY A 121 -1.88 -15.13 -3.38
CA GLY A 121 -3.12 -14.45 -3.74
C GLY A 121 -3.26 -13.94 -5.17
N GLU A 122 -4.17 -12.99 -5.36
CA GLU A 122 -4.36 -12.20 -6.59
C GLU A 122 -3.60 -10.87 -6.44
N LEU A 123 -2.92 -10.40 -7.49
CA LEU A 123 -2.27 -9.09 -7.49
C LEU A 123 -3.32 -8.00 -7.74
N PHE A 124 -3.37 -6.99 -6.88
CA PHE A 124 -4.27 -5.85 -7.07
C PHE A 124 -3.60 -4.55 -6.60
N TRP A 125 -4.12 -3.43 -7.11
CA TRP A 125 -3.67 -2.10 -6.73
C TRP A 125 -4.78 -1.36 -6.02
N ILE A 126 -4.40 -0.58 -5.01
CA ILE A 126 -5.29 0.17 -4.14
C ILE A 126 -5.09 1.65 -4.43
N LYS A 127 -6.17 2.38 -4.68
CA LYS A 127 -6.16 3.84 -4.71
C LYS A 127 -6.52 4.36 -3.33
N LEU A 128 -5.74 5.29 -2.80
CA LEU A 128 -6.05 6.08 -1.60
C LEU A 128 -6.17 7.55 -2.01
N GLU A 129 -7.20 8.25 -1.54
CA GLU A 129 -7.55 9.62 -1.95
C GLU A 129 -8.11 10.41 -0.75
N GLY A 130 -7.62 11.63 -0.55
CA GLY A 130 -8.09 12.50 0.54
C GLY A 130 -6.97 13.27 1.25
N GLU A 131 -7.19 13.63 2.52
CA GLU A 131 -6.23 14.39 3.32
C GLU A 131 -5.61 13.53 4.43
N GLY A 132 -4.29 13.37 4.40
CA GLY A 132 -3.58 12.52 5.36
C GLY A 132 -2.22 12.05 4.86
N GLY A 133 -1.92 10.77 5.07
CA GLY A 133 -0.78 10.17 4.40
C GLY A 133 -0.68 8.66 4.55
N VAL A 134 0.15 8.10 3.69
CA VAL A 134 0.30 6.66 3.48
C VAL A 134 1.76 6.29 3.68
N TRP A 135 2.00 5.25 4.47
CA TRP A 135 3.29 4.59 4.53
C TRP A 135 3.27 3.38 3.60
N VAL A 136 4.26 3.33 2.72
CA VAL A 136 4.48 2.24 1.78
C VAL A 136 5.79 1.52 2.10
N ASN A 137 5.87 0.25 1.74
CA ASN A 137 7.07 -0.58 1.85
C ASN A 137 7.46 -1.19 0.50
N SER A 138 8.71 -1.62 0.40
CA SER A 138 9.25 -2.32 -0.77
C SER A 138 9.98 -3.59 -0.37
N TYR A 139 10.13 -4.52 -1.31
CA TYR A 139 11.17 -5.54 -1.22
C TYR A 139 12.50 -4.91 -1.65
N GLY A 140 13.46 -4.77 -0.72
CA GLY A 140 14.70 -4.03 -0.97
C GLY A 140 14.52 -2.51 -0.90
N GLY A 141 15.38 -1.77 -1.59
CA GLY A 141 15.34 -0.30 -1.61
C GLY A 141 14.30 0.26 -2.59
N MET A 142 13.91 1.53 -2.40
CA MET A 142 12.98 2.23 -3.30
C MET A 142 13.72 3.22 -4.21
N LEU A 143 13.39 3.17 -5.50
CA LEU A 143 13.77 4.17 -6.49
C LEU A 143 12.57 5.07 -6.79
N GLU A 144 12.78 6.37 -6.67
CA GLU A 144 11.79 7.39 -7.02
C GLU A 144 12.11 7.94 -8.41
N MET A 145 11.10 7.98 -9.28
CA MET A 145 11.24 8.41 -10.67
C MET A 145 10.19 9.49 -10.96
N GLU A 146 10.65 10.66 -11.40
CA GLU A 146 9.77 11.72 -11.88
C GLU A 146 9.69 11.66 -13.42
N LEU A 147 8.48 11.48 -13.94
CA LEU A 147 8.24 11.47 -15.38
C LEU A 147 7.85 12.86 -15.87
N ARG A 148 8.45 13.29 -16.98
CA ARG A 148 8.02 14.51 -17.66
C ARG A 148 6.74 14.27 -18.44
N HIS A 149 6.05 15.35 -18.81
CA HIS A 149 4.87 15.24 -19.66
C HIS A 149 5.20 14.52 -20.99
N GLY A 150 4.48 13.42 -21.25
CA GLY A 150 4.68 12.57 -22.42
C GLY A 150 5.85 11.58 -22.32
N GLU A 151 6.52 11.51 -21.17
CA GLU A 151 7.51 10.46 -20.88
C GLU A 151 6.80 9.20 -20.40
N GLU A 152 7.20 8.06 -20.96
CA GLU A 152 6.62 6.75 -20.64
C GLU A 152 7.75 5.81 -20.19
N ILE A 153 7.46 5.02 -19.17
CA ILE A 153 8.32 3.93 -18.71
C ILE A 153 7.49 2.66 -18.56
N ILE A 154 8.16 1.52 -18.62
CA ILE A 154 7.56 0.21 -18.38
C ILE A 154 8.15 -0.32 -17.06
N VAL A 155 7.29 -0.72 -16.13
CA VAL A 155 7.69 -1.20 -14.79
C VAL A 155 7.16 -2.62 -14.57
N ASP A 156 8.00 -3.53 -14.08
CA ASP A 156 7.50 -4.86 -13.69
C ASP A 156 6.52 -4.74 -12.50
N ASN A 157 5.35 -5.37 -12.63
CA ASN A 157 4.29 -5.34 -11.62
C ASN A 157 4.72 -5.89 -10.25
N PHE A 158 5.82 -6.64 -10.13
CA PHE A 158 6.34 -7.12 -8.85
C PHE A 158 7.38 -6.17 -8.23
N HIS A 159 7.80 -5.15 -8.98
CA HIS A 159 8.74 -4.12 -8.53
C HIS A 159 8.07 -2.73 -8.43
N PHE A 160 6.83 -2.61 -8.89
CA PHE A 160 6.00 -1.43 -8.67
C PHE A 160 5.71 -1.27 -7.16
N VAL A 161 5.68 -0.03 -6.67
CA VAL A 161 5.37 0.28 -5.27
C VAL A 161 4.17 1.21 -5.22
N ALA A 162 4.31 2.39 -5.83
CA ALA A 162 3.26 3.39 -5.90
C ALA A 162 3.49 4.37 -7.06
N MET A 163 2.43 5.07 -7.45
CA MET A 163 2.45 6.22 -8.35
C MET A 163 1.37 7.23 -7.99
N ASP A 164 1.48 8.45 -8.49
CA ASP A 164 0.43 9.46 -8.36
C ASP A 164 -0.88 8.95 -8.97
N GLY A 165 -2.01 9.16 -8.28
CA GLY A 165 -3.29 8.57 -8.65
C GLY A 165 -3.94 9.18 -9.89
N GLU A 166 -3.37 10.25 -10.45
CA GLU A 166 -3.77 10.86 -11.72
C GLU A 166 -2.92 10.40 -12.91
N MET A 167 -1.85 9.61 -12.70
CA MET A 167 -1.05 9.08 -13.79
C MET A 167 -1.84 8.06 -14.63
N ASP A 168 -1.74 8.20 -15.96
CA ASP A 168 -2.24 7.21 -16.90
C ASP A 168 -1.36 5.95 -16.87
N TYR A 169 -1.99 4.78 -16.84
CA TYR A 169 -1.29 3.49 -16.86
C TYR A 169 -2.07 2.43 -17.64
N SER A 170 -1.34 1.43 -18.15
CA SER A 170 -1.94 0.29 -18.84
C SER A 170 -1.16 -0.98 -18.55
N ILE A 171 -1.86 -2.02 -18.07
CA ILE A 171 -1.22 -3.31 -17.79
C ILE A 171 -1.07 -4.12 -19.07
N GLU A 172 0.18 -4.40 -19.44
CA GLU A 172 0.52 -5.10 -20.67
C GLU A 172 1.35 -6.37 -20.41
N LYS A 173 1.22 -7.37 -21.27
CA LYS A 173 2.11 -8.54 -21.23
C LYS A 173 3.44 -8.17 -21.87
N PHE A 174 4.52 -8.22 -21.10
CA PHE A 174 5.85 -8.00 -21.64
C PHE A 174 6.38 -9.24 -22.35
N GLY A 175 6.80 -9.06 -23.60
CA GLY A 175 7.41 -10.13 -24.41
C GLY A 175 6.46 -11.22 -24.90
N GLY A 176 7.00 -12.14 -25.71
CA GLY A 176 6.27 -13.33 -26.18
C GLY A 176 6.24 -14.45 -25.13
N LEU A 177 5.45 -15.52 -25.37
CA LEU A 177 5.33 -16.68 -24.46
C LEU A 177 6.68 -17.28 -24.01
N LYS A 178 7.75 -17.16 -24.82
CA LYS A 178 9.10 -17.61 -24.43
C LYS A 178 9.76 -16.71 -23.38
N SER A 179 9.59 -15.39 -23.45
CA SER A 179 10.14 -14.46 -22.45
C SER A 179 9.41 -14.61 -21.11
N PHE A 180 8.09 -14.78 -21.15
CA PHE A 180 7.27 -15.05 -19.95
C PHE A 180 7.62 -16.37 -19.24
N LEU A 181 8.04 -17.41 -19.97
CA LEU A 181 8.38 -18.73 -19.40
C LEU A 181 9.87 -18.91 -19.06
N PHE A 182 10.78 -18.16 -19.70
CA PHE A 182 12.23 -18.38 -19.57
C PHE A 182 13.04 -17.12 -19.22
N GLY A 183 12.43 -15.93 -19.20
CA GLY A 183 13.10 -14.64 -18.99
C GLY A 183 13.09 -14.13 -17.54
N GLY A 184 12.20 -14.64 -16.69
CA GLY A 184 12.10 -14.23 -15.28
C GLY A 184 11.39 -12.90 -15.03
N GLU A 185 11.15 -12.09 -16.07
CA GLU A 185 10.32 -10.88 -16.02
C GLU A 185 8.86 -11.24 -16.37
N GLY A 186 7.92 -10.77 -15.54
CA GLY A 186 6.52 -11.16 -15.57
C GLY A 186 5.63 -10.29 -16.47
N ILE A 187 4.40 -10.03 -16.02
CA ILE A 187 3.51 -9.02 -16.62
C ILE A 187 3.97 -7.65 -16.10
N VAL A 188 4.06 -6.64 -16.98
CA VAL A 188 4.53 -5.28 -16.64
C VAL A 188 3.36 -4.29 -16.66
N ALA A 189 3.57 -3.11 -16.10
CA ALA A 189 2.63 -2.00 -16.04
C ALA A 189 3.25 -0.71 -16.57
#